data_AF-A0A542UT83-F1
#
_entry.id   AF-A0A542UT83-F1
#
_cell.length_a   1.000
_cell.length_b   1.000
_cell.length_c   1.000
_cell.angle_alpha   90.00
_cell.angle_beta   90.00
_cell.angle_gamma   90.00
#
_symmetry.space_group_name_H-M   'P 1'
#
loop_
_entity.id
_entity.type
_entity.pdbx_description
1 polymer ?
#
loop_
_entity_poly.entity_id
_entity_poly.type
_entity_poly.pdbx_seq_one_letter_code
_entity_poly.pdbx_strand_id
1 'polypeptide(L)'
;MMGGCPPRRSSLPDGSSSLPPRCRRCCVPAVLRRQEPVGPAQRVLGWEVVGADDWFDLHSWHCHGYADEVATALGTCTNSRGLLPSHAEASAVLRWMLTRPSAEAPAPVPWFPVALTASPAAERALAHGSRP
;
A
#
# COMPACT_ATOMS: atom_id res chain seq x y z
N MET A 1 0.77 -14.49 -23.46
CA MET A 1 1.83 -13.49 -23.74
C MET A 1 2.34 -12.99 -22.40
N MET A 2 3.51 -13.47 -21.98
CA MET A 2 4.10 -13.17 -20.67
C MET A 2 4.94 -11.89 -20.77
N GLY A 3 4.54 -10.83 -20.08
CA GLY A 3 5.33 -9.60 -19.96
C GLY A 3 6.36 -9.76 -18.84
N GLY A 4 7.57 -10.17 -19.19
CA GLY A 4 8.71 -10.25 -18.26
C GLY A 4 9.26 -8.86 -17.91
N CYS A 5 9.66 -8.70 -16.65
CA CYS A 5 10.41 -7.53 -16.18
C CYS A 5 11.84 -7.59 -16.74
N PRO A 6 12.37 -6.55 -17.41
CA PRO A 6 13.72 -6.60 -17.99
C PRO A 6 14.81 -6.42 -16.91
N PRO A 7 15.98 -7.06 -17.05
CA PRO A 7 17.09 -6.87 -16.11
C PRO A 7 17.77 -5.51 -16.32
N ARG A 8 18.08 -4.80 -15.22
CA ARG A 8 18.86 -3.55 -15.27
C ARG A 8 20.32 -3.83 -15.64
N ARG A 9 20.79 -3.18 -16.71
CA ARG A 9 22.23 -3.01 -16.99
C ARG A 9 22.84 -2.06 -15.96
N SER A 10 23.96 -2.46 -15.41
CA SER A 10 24.84 -1.69 -14.53
C SER A 10 25.61 -0.64 -15.32
N SER A 11 25.35 0.65 -15.05
CA SER A 11 26.23 1.78 -15.36
C SER A 11 25.85 2.97 -14.49
N LEU A 12 26.79 3.44 -13.66
CA LEU A 12 26.82 4.75 -13.01
C LEU A 12 28.01 5.53 -13.59
N PRO A 13 28.12 6.86 -13.38
CA PRO A 13 27.15 7.80 -12.81
C PRO A 13 26.90 9.01 -13.73
N ASP A 14 25.76 9.69 -13.59
CA ASP A 14 25.75 11.13 -13.85
C ASP A 14 24.78 11.87 -12.92
N GLY A 15 25.28 12.98 -12.38
CA GLY A 15 24.66 13.79 -11.35
C GLY A 15 23.52 14.62 -11.89
N SER A 16 22.31 14.08 -11.89
CA SER A 16 21.08 14.87 -11.88
C SER A 16 20.03 14.07 -11.11
N SER A 17 19.82 14.46 -9.86
CA SER A 17 18.90 13.80 -8.94
C SER A 17 17.45 14.10 -9.34
N SER A 18 16.97 13.46 -10.40
CA SER A 18 15.53 13.23 -10.59
C SER A 18 15.13 12.08 -9.69
N LEU A 19 14.99 12.35 -8.39
CA LEU A 19 14.38 11.40 -7.47
C LEU A 19 12.98 11.03 -8.01
N PRO A 20 12.58 9.76 -8.00
CA PRO A 20 11.19 9.38 -8.26
C PRO A 20 10.30 10.16 -7.27
N PRO A 21 9.03 10.45 -7.63
CA PRO A 21 8.18 11.30 -6.83
C PRO A 21 8.14 10.76 -5.40
N ARG A 22 8.84 11.45 -4.50
CA ARG A 22 8.88 11.14 -3.06
C ARG A 22 7.43 10.95 -2.62
N CYS A 23 7.10 9.81 -2.00
CA CYS A 23 5.82 9.56 -1.35
C CYS A 23 5.48 10.75 -0.46
N ARG A 24 4.68 11.69 -0.99
CA ARG A 24 4.33 12.93 -0.31
C ARG A 24 3.29 12.57 0.75
N ARG A 25 3.71 12.66 2.01
CA ARG A 25 2.89 12.79 3.23
C ARG A 25 1.83 11.70 3.43
N CYS A 26 2.07 10.88 4.47
CA CYS A 26 1.15 9.94 5.07
C CYS A 26 -0.21 10.62 5.37
N CYS A 27 -1.20 10.39 4.52
CA CYS A 27 -2.58 10.78 4.78
C CYS A 27 -3.49 9.62 4.41
N VAL A 28 -3.59 8.60 5.28
CA VAL A 28 -4.79 7.77 5.34
C VAL A 28 -5.64 8.34 6.49
N PRO A 29 -6.58 9.28 6.24
CA PRO A 29 -7.39 9.83 7.30
C PRO A 29 -8.50 8.85 7.72
N ALA A 30 -8.64 8.65 9.03
CA ALA A 30 -9.90 8.37 9.75
C ALA A 30 -10.77 7.12 9.43
N VAL A 31 -10.25 6.05 8.79
CA VAL A 31 -11.12 4.93 8.34
C VAL A 31 -11.12 3.66 9.21
N LEU A 32 -10.18 3.43 10.14
CA LEU A 32 -10.18 2.18 10.95
C LEU A 32 -10.97 2.29 12.27
N ARG A 33 -12.10 3.00 12.28
CA ARG A 33 -13.09 2.88 13.38
C ARG A 33 -14.13 1.78 13.14
N ARG A 34 -14.26 1.32 11.90
CA ARG A 34 -15.18 0.23 11.50
C ARG A 34 -14.48 -0.71 10.54
N GLN A 35 -14.45 -1.99 10.91
CA GLN A 35 -14.18 -3.07 9.99
C GLN A 35 -15.53 -3.60 9.53
N GLU A 36 -15.83 -3.46 8.25
CA GLU A 36 -17.04 -4.01 7.64
C GLU A 36 -16.63 -5.05 6.59
N PRO A 37 -17.32 -6.20 6.52
CA PRO A 37 -17.12 -7.13 5.41
C PRO A 37 -17.30 -6.40 4.09
N VAL A 38 -16.42 -6.65 3.12
CA VAL A 38 -16.59 -6.12 1.77
C VAL A 38 -17.89 -6.67 1.19
N GLY A 39 -18.84 -5.79 0.91
CA GLY A 39 -20.12 -6.18 0.32
C GLY A 39 -19.92 -6.75 -1.09
N PRO A 40 -20.79 -7.66 -1.57
CA PRO A 40 -20.63 -8.34 -2.86
C PRO A 40 -20.63 -7.39 -4.07
N ALA A 41 -21.20 -6.19 -3.94
CA ALA A 41 -21.23 -5.16 -4.98
C ALA A 41 -20.14 -4.09 -4.82
N GLN A 42 -19.33 -4.15 -3.76
CA GLN A 42 -18.29 -3.14 -3.53
C GLN A 42 -17.07 -3.44 -4.39
N ARG A 43 -16.69 -2.45 -5.21
CA ARG A 43 -15.49 -2.53 -6.02
C ARG A 43 -14.25 -2.34 -5.17
N VAL A 44 -13.42 -3.37 -5.08
CA VAL A 44 -12.10 -3.31 -4.44
C VAL A 44 -11.13 -2.52 -5.33
N LEU A 45 -10.48 -1.51 -4.76
CA LEU A 45 -9.50 -0.65 -5.41
C LEU A 45 -8.06 -1.17 -5.25
N GLY A 46 -7.84 -1.98 -4.22
CA GLY A 46 -6.57 -2.58 -3.85
C GLY A 46 -6.55 -2.91 -2.37
N TRP A 47 -5.40 -3.35 -1.89
CA TRP A 47 -5.17 -3.78 -0.52
C TRP A 47 -4.10 -2.93 0.15
N GLU A 48 -4.19 -2.82 1.47
CA GLU A 48 -3.20 -2.18 2.32
C GLU A 48 -2.86 -3.10 3.50
N VAL A 49 -1.67 -2.94 4.07
CA VAL A 49 -1.31 -3.56 5.35
C VAL A 49 -1.27 -2.47 6.41
N VAL A 50 -2.16 -2.58 7.40
CA VAL A 50 -2.37 -1.56 8.43
C VAL A 50 -2.17 -2.14 9.83
N GLY A 51 -1.58 -1.34 10.71
CA GLY A 51 -1.43 -1.63 12.13
C GLY A 51 -2.24 -0.63 12.95
N ALA A 52 -2.77 -1.06 14.09
CA ALA A 52 -3.48 -0.18 15.01
C ALA A 52 -2.94 -0.38 16.42
N ASP A 53 -2.54 0.70 17.09
CA ASP A 53 -2.07 0.65 18.47
C ASP A 53 -3.21 0.84 19.50
N ASP A 54 -2.86 0.76 20.78
CA ASP A 54 -3.81 0.89 21.90
C ASP A 54 -4.37 2.32 22.05
N TRP A 55 -3.79 3.31 21.36
CA TRP A 55 -4.25 4.69 21.30
C TRP A 55 -5.10 4.99 20.07
N PHE A 56 -5.42 3.95 19.29
CA PHE A 56 -6.14 4.04 18.02
C PHE A 56 -5.38 4.80 16.93
N ASP A 57 -4.05 4.92 17.06
CA ASP A 57 -3.21 5.41 15.98
C ASP A 57 -3.02 4.33 14.92
N LEU A 58 -3.04 4.77 13.66
CA LEU A 58 -3.01 3.89 12.50
C LEU A 58 -1.68 3.98 11.79
N HIS A 59 -1.08 2.82 11.56
CA HIS A 59 0.16 2.67 10.83
C HIS A 59 -0.14 2.04 9.47
N SER A 60 0.50 2.55 8.42
CA SER A 60 0.58 1.86 7.13
C SER A 60 1.97 1.25 7.00
N TRP A 61 2.09 0.08 6.37
CA TRP A 61 3.40 -0.52 6.07
C TRP A 61 4.29 0.41 5.22
N HIS A 62 3.69 1.33 4.46
CA HIS A 62 4.40 2.38 3.72
C HIS A 62 5.19 3.34 4.63
N CYS A 63 4.81 3.50 5.90
CA CYS A 63 5.51 4.39 6.84
C CYS A 63 6.96 3.98 7.10
N HIS A 64 7.30 2.72 6.82
CA HIS A 64 8.63 2.16 7.07
C HIS A 64 9.52 2.11 5.81
N GLY A 65 9.05 2.64 4.67
CA GLY A 65 9.86 2.68 3.44
C GLY A 65 10.08 1.33 2.75
N TYR A 66 9.33 0.29 3.13
CA TYR A 66 9.53 -1.07 2.63
C TYR A 66 9.19 -1.29 1.14
N ALA A 67 8.64 -0.30 0.44
CA ALA A 67 8.11 -0.51 -0.91
C ALA A 67 9.14 -1.09 -1.90
N ASP A 68 10.36 -0.54 -1.91
CA ASP A 68 11.43 -0.99 -2.80
C ASP A 68 11.99 -2.38 -2.39
N GLU A 69 12.07 -2.63 -1.07
CA GLU A 69 12.53 -3.90 -0.54
C GLU A 69 11.53 -5.02 -0.81
N VAL A 70 10.23 -4.75 -0.65
CA VAL A 70 9.15 -5.68 -0.95
C VAL A 70 9.10 -5.98 -2.46
N ALA A 71 9.26 -4.97 -3.31
CA ALA A 71 9.34 -5.18 -4.74
C ALA A 71 10.52 -6.09 -5.12
N THR A 72 11.66 -5.92 -4.44
CA THR A 72 12.86 -6.73 -4.68
C THR A 72 12.72 -8.15 -4.13
N ALA A 73 12.25 -8.30 -2.89
CA ALA A 73 12.22 -9.57 -2.17
C ALA A 73 11.04 -10.47 -2.57
N LEU A 74 9.86 -9.87 -2.84
CA LEU A 74 8.62 -10.60 -3.09
C LEU A 74 8.15 -10.49 -4.55
N GLY A 75 8.77 -9.60 -5.35
CA GLY A 75 8.28 -9.30 -6.71
C GLY A 75 6.94 -8.56 -6.69
N THR A 76 6.52 -8.02 -5.55
CA THR A 76 5.23 -7.36 -5.37
C THR A 76 5.37 -5.85 -5.56
N CYS A 77 4.63 -5.31 -6.53
CA CYS A 77 4.54 -3.87 -6.75
C CYS A 77 3.16 -3.35 -6.39
N THR A 78 3.10 -2.09 -5.98
CA THR A 78 1.81 -1.40 -5.82
C THR A 78 1.22 -1.02 -7.18
N ASN A 79 -0.10 -0.94 -7.24
CA ASN A 79 -0.83 -0.45 -8.41
C ASN A 79 -0.71 1.08 -8.54
N SER A 80 -1.35 1.68 -9.55
CA SER A 80 -1.30 3.13 -9.79
C SER A 80 -1.87 4.01 -8.65
N ARG A 81 -2.49 3.40 -7.63
CA ARG A 81 -3.00 4.07 -6.42
C ARG A 81 -2.09 3.87 -5.20
N GLY A 82 -0.94 3.22 -5.36
CA GLY A 82 -0.07 2.87 -4.25
C GLY A 82 -0.57 1.71 -3.40
N LEU A 83 -1.56 0.93 -3.89
CA LEU A 83 -2.16 -0.20 -3.17
C LEU A 83 -1.64 -1.54 -3.67
N LEU A 84 -1.60 -2.53 -2.79
CA LEU A 84 -1.26 -3.89 -3.13
C LEU A 84 -2.37 -4.50 -4.03
N PRO A 85 -2.02 -5.28 -5.07
CA PRO A 85 -3.00 -5.72 -6.06
C PRO A 85 -4.01 -6.74 -5.52
N SER A 86 -3.59 -7.56 -4.56
CA SER A 86 -4.40 -8.66 -4.03
C SER A 86 -4.22 -8.90 -2.53
N HIS A 87 -5.18 -9.61 -1.93
CA HIS A 87 -5.10 -10.07 -0.54
C HIS A 87 -3.88 -10.97 -0.31
N ALA A 88 -3.56 -11.83 -1.29
CA ALA A 88 -2.42 -12.75 -1.20
C ALA A 88 -1.10 -11.99 -1.12
N GLU A 89 -0.95 -10.94 -1.92
CA GLU A 89 0.21 -10.06 -1.87
C GLU A 89 0.27 -9.25 -0.58
N ALA A 90 -0.85 -8.69 -0.12
CA ALA A 90 -0.91 -8.03 1.19
C ALA A 90 -0.54 -8.96 2.35
N SER A 91 -0.98 -10.22 2.28
CA SER A 91 -0.60 -11.25 3.27
C SER A 91 0.87 -11.65 3.17
N ALA A 92 1.46 -11.64 1.97
CA ALA A 92 2.88 -11.89 1.78
C ALA A 92 3.73 -10.74 2.34
N VAL A 93 3.34 -9.50 2.06
CA VAL A 93 3.97 -8.29 2.61
C VAL A 93 3.90 -8.29 4.12
N LEU A 94 2.73 -8.57 4.71
CA LEU A 94 2.57 -8.66 6.16
C LEU A 94 3.54 -9.70 6.76
N ARG A 95 3.57 -10.92 6.22
CA ARG A 95 4.47 -11.97 6.73
C ARG A 95 5.93 -11.56 6.62
N TRP A 96 6.35 -11.03 5.47
CA TRP A 96 7.71 -10.56 5.26
C TRP A 96 8.08 -9.45 6.25
N MET A 97 7.20 -8.48 6.45
CA MET A 97 7.39 -7.35 7.37
C MET A 97 7.62 -7.82 8.81
N LEU A 98 6.90 -8.86 9.25
CA LEU A 98 7.05 -9.42 10.59
C LEU A 98 8.31 -10.28 10.77
N THR A 99 9.05 -10.58 9.70
CA THR A 99 10.35 -11.26 9.76
C THR A 99 11.55 -10.32 9.82
N ARG A 100 11.32 -9.00 9.77
CA ARG A 100 12.41 -8.02 9.79
C ARG A 100 13.14 -8.03 11.15
N PRO A 101 14.46 -7.74 11.18
CA PRO A 101 15.20 -7.54 12.41
C PRO A 101 14.56 -6.45 13.26
N SER A 102 14.71 -6.49 14.59
CA SER A 102 14.04 -5.56 15.52
C SER A 102 14.32 -4.08 15.24
N ALA A 103 15.52 -3.74 14.73
CA ALA A 103 15.87 -2.37 14.35
C ALA A 103 15.09 -1.82 13.14
N GLU A 104 14.54 -2.73 12.34
CA GLU A 104 13.81 -2.45 11.10
C GLU A 104 12.42 -3.07 11.14
N ALA A 105 11.96 -3.52 12.31
CA ALA A 105 10.65 -4.11 12.46
C ALA A 105 9.59 -3.01 12.46
N PRO A 106 8.37 -3.31 11.96
CA PRO A 106 7.26 -2.41 12.15
C PRO A 106 6.98 -2.17 13.64
N ALA A 107 6.18 -1.14 13.95
CA ALA A 107 5.67 -0.96 15.32
C ALA A 107 5.05 -2.26 15.86
N PRO A 108 5.26 -2.61 17.14
CA PRO A 108 4.82 -3.88 17.72
C PRO A 108 3.32 -3.86 18.05
N VAL A 109 2.51 -3.69 17.02
CA VAL A 109 1.05 -3.61 17.08
C VAL A 109 0.42 -4.73 16.27
N PRO A 110 -0.86 -5.06 16.48
CA PRO A 110 -1.57 -5.97 15.59
C PRO A 110 -1.65 -5.40 14.17
N TRP A 111 -1.20 -6.18 13.18
CA TRP A 111 -1.19 -5.80 11.76
C TRP A 111 -2.13 -6.67 10.94
N PHE A 112 -2.84 -6.07 9.98
CA PHE A 112 -3.87 -6.75 9.20
C PHE A 112 -3.83 -6.31 7.72
N PRO A 113 -4.04 -7.23 6.77
CA PRO A 113 -4.40 -6.88 5.40
C PRO A 113 -5.83 -6.34 5.38
N VAL A 114 -6.04 -5.19 4.72
CA VAL A 114 -7.36 -4.58 4.56
C VAL A 114 -7.62 -4.24 3.10
N ALA A 115 -8.84 -4.51 2.64
CA ALA A 115 -9.28 -4.08 1.31
C ALA A 115 -9.76 -2.64 1.36
N LEU A 116 -9.27 -1.80 0.43
CA LEU A 116 -9.83 -0.48 0.21
C LEU A 116 -10.87 -0.58 -0.90
N THR A 117 -12.09 -0.19 -0.62
CA THR A 117 -13.20 -0.21 -1.57
C THR A 117 -13.58 1.20 -1.99
N ALA A 118 -14.13 1.33 -3.18
CA ALA A 118 -14.77 2.57 -3.58
C ALA A 118 -16.02 2.77 -2.70
N SER A 119 -16.10 3.89 -1.98
CA SER A 119 -17.33 4.25 -1.29
C SER A 119 -18.39 4.60 -2.34
N PRO A 120 -19.59 3.98 -2.32
CA PRO A 120 -20.68 4.35 -3.21
C PRO A 120 -21.08 5.83 -3.07
N ALA A 121 -20.88 6.42 -1.89
CA ALA A 121 -21.07 7.85 -1.67
C ALA A 121 -19.96 8.69 -2.34
N ALA A 122 -18.71 8.24 -2.29
CA ALA A 122 -17.59 8.90 -2.96
C ALA A 122 -17.70 8.82 -4.49
N GLU A 123 -18.12 7.66 -5.03
CA GLU A 123 -18.38 7.51 -6.47
C GLU A 123 -19.49 8.45 -6.94
N ARG A 124 -20.59 8.56 -6.18
CA ARG A 124 -21.66 9.52 -6.46
C ARG A 124 -21.17 10.96 -6.38
N ALA A 125 -20.37 11.32 -5.39
CA ALA A 125 -19.81 12.68 -5.27
C ALA A 125 -18.91 13.04 -6.48
N LEU A 126 -18.07 12.12 -6.95
CA LEU A 126 -17.23 12.31 -8.14
C LEU A 126 -18.06 12.42 -9.43
N ALA A 127 -19.15 11.65 -9.55
CA ALA A 127 -20.06 11.74 -10.69
C ALA A 127 -20.83 13.06 -10.77
N HIS A 128 -21.13 13.70 -9.62
CA HIS A 128 -21.87 14.97 -9.57
C HIS A 128 -20.96 16.22 -9.62
N GLY A 129 -19.68 16.10 -9.26
CA GLY A 129 -18.69 17.19 -9.36
C GLY A 129 -18.09 17.37 -10.76
N SER A 130 -18.40 16.47 -11.70
CA SER A 130 -17.94 16.51 -13.08
C SER A 130 -19.00 17.13 -13.99
N ARG A 131 -19.35 18.39 -13.76
CA ARG A 131 -20.14 19.18 -14.70
C ARG A 131 -19.31 20.44 -15.04
N PRO A 132 -18.99 20.69 -16.32
CA PRO A 132 -18.14 21.81 -16.74
C PRO A 132 -18.75 23.17 -16.41
#